data_AF-A0A426DPN8-F1
#
_entry.id   AF-A0A426DPN8-F1
#
_cell.length_a   1.000
_cell.length_b   1.000
_cell.length_c   1.000
_cell.angle_alpha   90.00
_cell.angle_beta   90.00
_cell.angle_gamma   90.00
#
_symmetry.space_group_name_H-M   'P 1'
#
loop_
_entity.id
_entity.type
_entity.pdbx_description
1 polymer ?
#
loop_
_entity_poly.entity_id
_entity_poly.type
_entity_poly.pdbx_seq_one_letter_code
_entity_poly.pdbx_strand_id
1 'polypeptide(L)' 'MSALAQYLEANREKAYSFATENTKYNKQGRPVISENDEWMDESEWDDVFEILKKQKHTEK' A
#
# COMPACT_ATOMS: atom_id res chain seq x y z
N MET A 1 -17.39 -3.97 9.33
CA MET A 1 -16.72 -3.41 8.13
C MET A 1 -17.02 -1.93 8.07
N SER A 2 -16.00 -1.08 7.91
CA SER A 2 -16.23 0.37 7.75
C SER A 2 -16.83 0.67 6.37
N ALA A 3 -17.51 1.81 6.23
CA ALA A 3 -18.04 2.25 4.94
C ALA A 3 -16.95 2.38 3.86
N LEU A 4 -15.74 2.80 4.26
CA LEU A 4 -14.57 2.86 3.40
C LEU A 4 -14.15 1.48 2.91
N ALA A 5 -14.05 0.49 3.81
CA ALA A 5 -13.67 -0.87 3.43
C ALA A 5 -14.68 -1.47 2.44
N GLN A 6 -15.98 -1.25 2.67
CA GLN A 6 -17.01 -1.74 1.76
C GLN A 6 -16.94 -1.06 0.38
N TYR A 7 -16.62 0.23 0.32
CA TYR A 7 -16.41 0.94 -0.94
C TYR A 7 -15.20 0.40 -1.71
N LEU A 8 -14.07 0.18 -1.02
CA LEU A 8 -12.85 -0.33 -1.63
C LEU A 8 -13.05 -1.75 -2.18
N GLU A 9 -13.74 -2.62 -1.45
CA GLU A 9 -14.09 -3.97 -1.93
C GLU A 9 -15.00 -3.92 -3.18
N ALA A 10 -16.03 -3.07 -3.16
CA ALA A 10 -16.94 -2.93 -4.29
C ALA A 10 -16.31 -2.24 -5.51
N ASN A 11 -15.20 -1.52 -5.35
CA ASN A 11 -14.55 -0.70 -6.38
C ASN A 11 -13.07 -1.02 -6.52
N ARG A 12 -12.67 -2.27 -6.30
CA ARG A 12 -11.27 -2.69 -6.17
C ARG A 12 -10.40 -2.26 -7.34
N GLU A 13 -10.85 -2.45 -8.58
CA GLU A 13 -10.09 -2.08 -9.78
C GLU A 13 -9.85 -0.57 -9.87
N LYS A 14 -10.88 0.22 -9.55
CA LYS A 14 -10.80 1.68 -9.56
C LYS A 14 -9.86 2.18 -8.46
N ALA A 15 -9.98 1.63 -7.26
CA ALA A 15 -9.06 1.94 -6.16
C ALA A 15 -7.61 1.58 -6.51
N TYR A 16 -7.40 0.43 -7.14
CA TYR A 16 -6.07 -0.01 -7.57
C TYR A 16 -5.50 0.89 -8.68
N SER A 17 -6.32 1.31 -9.65
CA SER A 17 -5.90 2.28 -10.69
C SER A 17 -5.44 3.59 -10.06
N PHE A 18 -6.25 4.16 -9.15
CA PHE A 18 -5.88 5.39 -8.44
C PHE A 18 -4.59 5.26 -7.64
N ALA A 19 -4.41 4.13 -6.92
CA ALA A 19 -3.17 3.89 -6.19
C ALA A 19 -1.96 3.80 -7.14
N THR A 20 -2.12 3.12 -8.28
CA THR A 20 -1.05 2.96 -9.29
C THR A 20 -0.70 4.30 -9.93
N GLU A 21 -1.69 5.10 -10.31
CA GLU A 21 -1.50 6.42 -10.92
C GLU A 21 -0.77 7.40 -9.99
N ASN A 22 -1.04 7.31 -8.67
CA ASN A 22 -0.37 8.15 -7.67
C ASN A 22 0.99 7.61 -7.22
N THR A 23 1.33 6.36 -7.56
CA THR A 23 2.62 5.76 -7.19
C THR A 23 3.73 6.29 -8.09
N LYS A 24 4.80 6.83 -7.49
CA LYS A 24 5.98 7.29 -8.25
C LYS A 24 6.83 6.08 -8.65
N TYR A 25 7.28 6.05 -9.91
CA TYR A 25 8.16 5.01 -10.44
C TYR A 25 9.50 5.59 -10.89
N ASN A 26 10.58 4.85 -10.64
CA ASN A 26 11.90 5.22 -11.16
C ASN A 26 12.09 4.76 -12.62
N LYS A 27 13.23 5.10 -13.24
CA LYS A 27 13.55 4.74 -14.63
C LYS A 27 13.57 3.23 -14.92
N GLN A 28 13.64 2.40 -13.88
CA GLN A 28 13.64 0.93 -13.97
C GLN A 28 12.24 0.34 -13.76
N GLY A 29 11.21 1.18 -13.62
CA GLY A 29 9.83 0.75 -13.37
C GLY A 29 9.58 0.26 -11.95
N ARG A 30 10.44 0.62 -10.98
CA ARG A 30 10.26 0.24 -9.58
C ARG A 30 9.51 1.35 -8.82
N PRO A 31 8.54 1.02 -7.96
CA PRO A 31 7.91 2.01 -7.10
C PRO A 31 8.96 2.58 -6.15
N VAL A 32 9.02 3.90 -6.04
CA VAL A 32 9.99 4.60 -5.20
C VAL A 32 9.31 5.71 -4.41
N ILE A 33 9.80 5.95 -3.21
CA ILE A 33 9.49 7.11 -2.40
C ILE A 33 10.67 8.09 -2.45
N SER A 34 10.39 9.39 -2.37
CA SER A 34 11.44 10.41 -2.31
C SER A 34 12.08 10.43 -0.91
N GLU A 35 13.36 10.76 -0.81
CA GLU A 35 14.01 10.94 0.51
C GLU A 35 13.36 12.04 1.34
N ASN A 36 12.78 13.05 0.69
CA ASN A 36 12.05 14.15 1.33
C ASN A 36 10.54 13.90 1.47
N ASP A 37 10.07 12.68 1.22
CA ASP A 37 8.64 12.36 1.32
C ASP A 37 8.24 12.20 2.80
N GLU A 38 7.06 12.71 3.16
CA GLU A 38 6.59 12.71 4.56
C GLU A 38 6.46 11.30 5.15
N TRP A 39 6.19 10.30 4.30
CA TRP A 39 6.05 8.91 4.74
C TRP A 39 7.39 8.18 4.90
N MET A 40 8.53 8.80 4.54
CA MET A 40 9.84 8.16 4.65
C MET A 40 10.24 7.89 6.11
N ASP A 41 9.82 8.75 7.03
CA ASP A 41 10.15 8.66 8.46
C ASP A 41 9.04 7.95 9.28
N GLU A 42 7.95 7.50 8.64
CA GLU A 42 6.84 6.83 9.33
C GLU A 42 7.11 5.34 9.53
N SER A 43 7.35 4.92 10.78
CA SER A 43 7.57 3.51 11.12
C SER A 43 6.28 2.68 11.19
N GLU A 44 5.10 3.32 11.21
CA GLU A 44 3.82 2.62 11.38
C GLU A 44 3.54 1.63 10.25
N TRP A 45 3.98 1.95 9.03
CA TRP A 45 3.80 1.08 7.86
C TRP A 45 4.70 -0.16 7.91
N ASP A 46 5.88 -0.06 8.52
CA ASP A 46 6.78 -1.22 8.71
C ASP A 46 6.15 -2.25 9.65
N ASP A 47 5.56 -1.78 10.75
CA ASP A 47 4.86 -2.64 11.72
C ASP A 47 3.64 -3.31 11.07
N VAL A 48 2.84 -2.55 10.33
CA VAL A 48 1.67 -3.08 9.59
C VAL A 48 2.11 -4.11 8.55
N PHE A 49 3.19 -3.85 7.80
CA PHE A 49 3.72 -4.78 6.81
C PHE A 49 4.18 -6.10 7.45
N GLU A 50 4.90 -6.04 8.57
CA GLU A 50 5.36 -7.24 9.27
C GLU A 50 4.20 -8.06 9.84
N ILE A 51 3.12 -7.42 10.30
CA ILE A 51 1.88 -8.11 10.70
C ILE A 51 1.25 -8.84 9.51
N LEU A 52 1.06 -8.15 8.37
CA LEU A 52 0.44 -8.74 7.18
C LEU A 52 1.27 -9.90 6.60
N LYS A 53 2.60 -9.75 6.60
CA LYS A 53 3.53 -10.79 6.16
C LYS A 53 3.44 -12.04 7.03
N LYS A 54 3.40 -11.87 8.36
CA LYS A 54 3.21 -13.00 9.31
C LYS A 54 1.87 -13.70 9.08
N GLN A 55 0.79 -12.96 8.86
CA GLN A 55 -0.53 -13.54 8.56
C GLN A 55 -0.51 -14.40 7.28
N LYS A 56 0.05 -13.87 6.19
CA LYS A 56 0.18 -14.59 4.91
C LYS A 56 1.06 -15.86 5.00
N HIS A 57 2.03 -15.87 5.90
CA HIS A 57 2.87 -17.06 6.16
C HIS A 57 2.19 -18.10 7.05
N THR A 58 1.24 -17.69 7.90
CA THR A 58 0.53 -18.57 8.84
C THR A 58 -0.68 -19.26 8.18
N GLU A 59 -1.19 -18.71 7.07
CA GLU A 59 -2.29 -19.26 6.28
C GLU A 59 -1.84 -20.29 5.19
N LYS A 60 -0.58 -20.73 5.21
CA LYS A 60 -0.05 -21.81 4.36
C LYS A 60 0.16 -23.09 5.15
#